data_AF-A0A0G1X0C7-F1
#
_entry.id   AF-A0A0G1X0C7-F1
#
_cell.length_a   1.000
_cell.length_b   1.000
_cell.length_c   1.000
_cell.angle_alpha   90.00
_cell.angle_beta   90.00
_cell.angle_gamma   90.00
#
_symmetry.space_group_name_H-M   'P 1'
#
loop_
_entity.id
_entity.type
_entity.pdbx_description
1 polymer ?
#
loop_
_entity_poly.entity_id
_entity_poly.type
_entity_poly.pdbx_seq_one_letter_code
_entity_poly.pdbx_strand_id
1 'polypeptide(L)'
;MTQDWARVWQKRKGRTRRLSFKFDKAELWKYLGIFALFGTLASVFLILILFAWFSKDLPNPNRVVRRDGYSTKINDREGNTLYDLFTDVNRVPVDLKDVPITLQQATIAIEDKDFYKHQGFSTWGMVRGFSRLFTRGYAQGGSTLTQQLVKNVLLTRNWCYHSRLSASSRRMRFCRCI
;
A
#
# COMPACT_ATOMS: atom_id res chain seq x y z
N MET A 1 5.93 43.70 -82.32
CA MET A 1 5.52 43.74 -80.90
C MET A 1 5.41 42.31 -80.39
N THR A 2 6.55 41.65 -80.17
CA THR A 2 6.62 40.26 -79.71
C THR A 2 6.94 40.27 -78.21
N GLN A 3 5.99 39.80 -77.41
CA GLN A 3 6.10 39.66 -75.96
C GLN A 3 7.06 38.49 -75.65
N ASP A 4 8.29 38.80 -75.27
CA ASP A 4 9.33 37.84 -74.90
C ASP A 4 9.07 37.30 -73.47
N TRP A 5 8.06 36.43 -73.36
CA TRP A 5 7.56 35.85 -72.10
C TRP A 5 8.59 34.95 -71.40
N ALA A 6 9.62 34.47 -72.10
CA ALA A 6 10.65 33.59 -71.56
C ALA A 6 11.55 34.31 -70.52
N ARG A 7 11.81 35.62 -70.69
CA ARG A 7 12.60 36.41 -69.74
C ARG A 7 11.87 36.71 -68.43
N VAL A 8 10.53 36.76 -68.44
CA VAL A 8 9.72 37.00 -67.22
C VAL A 8 9.73 35.77 -66.30
N TRP A 9 9.78 34.56 -66.87
CA TRP A 9 9.73 33.33 -66.08
C TRP A 9 11.06 32.95 -65.41
N GLN A 10 12.21 33.26 -66.01
CA GLN A 10 13.50 33.01 -65.36
C GLN A 10 13.76 33.90 -64.15
N LYS A 11 13.17 35.11 -64.09
CA LYS A 11 13.35 36.03 -62.96
C LYS A 11 12.60 35.63 -61.68
N ARG A 12 11.68 34.65 -61.75
CA ARG A 12 10.93 34.13 -60.59
C ARG A 12 11.53 32.88 -59.94
N LYS A 13 12.57 32.26 -60.51
CA LYS A 13 13.28 31.09 -59.92
C LYS A 13 14.40 31.46 -58.94
N GLY A 14 14.38 32.66 -58.35
CA GLY A 14 15.41 33.14 -57.45
C GLY A 14 14.91 33.28 -56.01
N ARG A 15 15.45 32.42 -55.12
CA ARG A 15 15.31 32.39 -53.64
C ARG A 15 14.03 31.79 -53.09
N THR A 16 13.96 30.46 -53.11
CA THR A 16 13.48 29.75 -51.93
C THR A 16 14.47 30.04 -50.79
N ARG A 17 14.13 30.97 -49.88
CA ARG A 17 14.86 31.10 -48.61
C ARG A 17 14.60 29.79 -47.85
N ARG A 18 15.52 28.83 -47.94
CA ARG A 18 15.54 27.71 -46.99
C ARG A 18 15.70 28.34 -45.61
N LEU A 19 14.64 28.35 -44.80
CA LEU A 19 14.77 28.63 -43.37
C LEU A 19 15.62 27.50 -42.79
N SER A 20 16.94 27.69 -42.74
CA SER A 20 17.79 26.85 -41.92
C SER A 20 17.58 27.32 -40.48
N PHE A 21 16.67 26.66 -39.76
CA PHE A 21 16.64 26.76 -38.30
C PHE A 21 17.96 26.18 -37.79
N LYS A 22 18.95 27.05 -37.60
CA LYS A 22 20.19 26.70 -36.90
C LYS A 22 19.84 26.70 -35.41
N PHE A 23 19.30 25.58 -34.93
CA PHE A 23 19.14 25.37 -33.50
C PHE A 23 20.53 25.28 -32.89
N ASP A 24 20.90 26.28 -32.10
CA ASP A 24 22.08 26.19 -31.27
C ASP A 24 21.82 25.10 -30.22
N LYS A 25 22.73 24.12 -30.15
CA LYS A 25 22.61 23.03 -29.18
C LYS A 25 22.51 23.62 -27.76
N ALA A 26 23.19 24.74 -27.49
CA ALA A 26 23.14 25.43 -26.20
C ALA A 26 21.73 25.92 -25.81
N GLU A 27 20.97 26.48 -26.75
CA GLU A 27 19.58 26.90 -26.50
C GLU A 27 18.68 25.70 -26.25
N LEU A 28 18.89 24.59 -26.97
CA LEU A 28 18.12 23.36 -26.80
C LEU A 28 18.36 22.73 -25.41
N TRP A 29 19.60 22.69 -24.93
CA TRP A 29 19.94 22.23 -23.57
C TRP A 29 19.36 23.14 -22.48
N LYS A 30 19.28 24.46 -22.73
CA LYS A 30 18.67 25.42 -21.79
C LYS A 30 17.18 25.16 -21.60
N TYR A 31 16.42 25.00 -22.70
CA TYR A 31 14.99 24.69 -22.61
C TYR A 31 14.73 23.31 -22.02
N LEU A 32 15.57 22.30 -22.32
CA LEU A 32 15.48 20.99 -21.68
C LEU A 32 15.72 21.06 -20.16
N GLY A 33 16.70 21.84 -19.72
CA GLY A 33 16.97 22.05 -18.28
C GLY A 33 15.81 22.75 -17.57
N ILE A 34 15.23 23.77 -18.20
CA ILE A 34 14.04 24.47 -17.69
C ILE A 34 12.84 23.51 -17.61
N PHE A 35 12.58 22.73 -18.67
CA PHE A 35 11.47 21.78 -18.69
C PHE A 35 11.66 20.66 -17.65
N ALA A 36 12.90 20.20 -17.45
CA ALA A 36 13.22 19.24 -16.40
C ALA A 36 12.98 19.80 -14.99
N LEU A 37 13.36 21.06 -14.74
CA LEU A 37 13.11 21.74 -13.46
C LEU A 37 11.62 21.91 -13.17
N PHE A 38 10.84 22.39 -14.14
CA PHE A 38 9.39 22.54 -13.98
C PHE A 38 8.69 21.18 -13.89
N GLY A 39 9.17 20.17 -14.62
CA GLY A 39 8.67 18.80 -14.54
C GLY A 39 8.88 18.18 -13.16
N THR A 40 10.05 18.36 -12.54
CA THR A 40 10.31 17.86 -11.19
C THR A 40 9.48 18.60 -10.15
N LEU A 41 9.38 19.94 -10.24
CA LEU A 41 8.53 20.72 -9.35
C LEU A 41 7.05 20.32 -9.44
N ALA A 42 6.54 20.14 -10.66
CA ALA A 42 5.16 19.68 -10.88
C ALA A 42 4.95 18.26 -10.33
N SER A 43 5.93 17.36 -10.48
CA SER A 43 5.88 16.00 -9.92
C SER A 43 5.85 16.01 -8.40
N VAL A 44 6.71 16.79 -7.75
CA VAL A 44 6.72 16.94 -6.28
C VAL A 44 5.39 17.53 -5.80
N PHE A 45 4.87 18.55 -6.48
CA PHE A 45 3.59 19.16 -6.14
C PHE A 45 2.43 18.16 -6.28
N LEU A 46 2.42 17.36 -7.34
CA LEU A 46 1.45 16.29 -7.55
C LEU A 46 1.52 15.25 -6.43
N ILE A 47 2.73 14.81 -6.05
CA ILE A 47 2.93 13.85 -4.95
C ILE A 47 2.39 14.42 -3.64
N LEU A 48 2.62 15.70 -3.34
CA LEU A 48 2.11 16.35 -2.13
C LEU A 48 0.58 16.42 -2.12
N ILE A 49 -0.05 16.74 -3.25
CA ILE A 49 -1.51 16.74 -3.38
C ILE A 49 -2.07 15.34 -3.17
N LEU A 50 -1.50 14.34 -3.85
CA LEU A 50 -1.93 12.95 -3.72
C LEU A 50 -1.75 12.44 -2.29
N PHE A 51 -0.64 12.78 -1.64
CA PHE A 51 -0.38 12.44 -0.25
C PHE A 51 -1.40 13.12 0.68
N ALA A 52 -1.69 14.40 0.50
CA ALA A 52 -2.67 15.13 1.30
C ALA A 52 -4.10 14.61 1.10
N TRP A 53 -4.45 14.23 -0.13
CA TRP A 53 -5.75 13.61 -0.44
C TRP A 53 -5.86 12.24 0.22
N PHE A 54 -4.85 11.37 0.06
CA PHE A 54 -4.81 10.05 0.69
C PHE A 54 -4.79 10.12 2.23
N SER A 55 -4.10 11.12 2.80
CA SER A 55 -4.02 11.32 4.25
C SER A 55 -5.34 11.71 4.90
N LYS A 56 -6.31 12.27 4.15
CA LYS A 56 -7.63 12.60 4.70
C LYS A 56 -8.45 11.36 5.05
N ASP A 57 -8.25 10.27 4.32
CA ASP A 57 -8.96 9.01 4.53
C ASP A 57 -8.25 8.06 5.50
N LEU A 58 -7.10 8.46 6.05
CA LEU A 58 -6.41 7.66 7.06
C LEU A 58 -7.21 7.68 8.37
N PRO A 59 -7.68 6.52 8.86
CA PRO A 59 -8.35 6.45 10.14
C PRO A 59 -7.39 6.91 11.25
N ASN A 60 -7.87 7.80 12.12
CA ASN A 60 -7.07 8.33 13.22
C ASN A 60 -6.39 7.18 14.01
N PRO A 61 -5.07 7.27 14.27
CA PRO A 61 -4.30 6.17 14.88
C PRO A 61 -4.82 5.77 16.27
N ASN A 62 -5.55 6.65 16.95
CA ASN A 62 -6.21 6.37 18.23
C ASN A 62 -7.33 5.31 18.14
N ARG A 63 -7.80 4.93 16.94
CA ARG A 63 -8.75 3.83 16.75
C ARG A 63 -8.11 2.44 16.72
N VAL A 64 -6.78 2.35 16.65
CA VAL A 64 -6.05 1.07 16.66
C VAL A 64 -6.05 0.43 18.05
N VAL A 65 -6.28 1.23 19.10
CA VAL A 65 -6.55 0.71 20.44
C VAL A 65 -8.03 0.32 20.51
N ARG A 66 -8.29 -0.98 20.40
CA ARG A 66 -9.64 -1.54 20.51
C ARG A 66 -10.13 -1.32 21.95
N ARG A 67 -11.10 -0.43 22.14
CA ARG A 67 -11.66 -0.10 23.47
C ARG A 67 -12.95 -0.87 23.80
N ASP A 68 -13.53 -1.54 22.80
CA ASP A 68 -14.84 -2.20 22.91
C ASP A 68 -14.73 -3.72 22.73
N GLY A 69 -15.64 -4.47 23.37
CA GLY A 69 -15.73 -5.93 23.25
C GLY A 69 -14.83 -6.73 24.21
N TYR A 70 -14.53 -6.16 25.37
CA TYR A 70 -13.94 -6.85 26.52
C TYR A 70 -15.01 -7.50 27.37
N SER A 71 -14.67 -8.61 28.02
CA SER A 71 -15.55 -9.30 28.96
C SER A 71 -15.55 -8.59 30.30
N THR A 72 -16.74 -8.31 30.84
CA THR A 72 -16.89 -7.78 32.20
C THR A 72 -17.07 -8.94 33.16
N LYS A 73 -16.10 -9.15 34.05
CA LYS A 73 -16.18 -10.18 35.08
C LYS A 73 -16.73 -9.61 36.37
N ILE A 74 -17.82 -10.20 36.87
CA ILE A 74 -18.39 -9.93 38.19
C ILE A 74 -17.81 -10.98 39.14
N ASN A 75 -17.04 -10.52 40.14
CA ASN A 75 -16.44 -11.39 41.15
C ASN A 75 -17.15 -11.20 42.50
N ASP A 76 -17.17 -12.24 43.32
CA ASP A 76 -17.60 -12.19 44.72
C ASP A 76 -16.56 -11.48 45.62
N ARG A 77 -16.91 -11.19 46.88
CA ARG A 77 -16.04 -10.63 47.93
C ARG A 77 -14.76 -11.45 48.14
N GLU A 78 -14.81 -12.74 47.88
CA GLU A 78 -13.70 -13.68 47.99
C GLU A 78 -12.83 -13.76 46.72
N GLY A 79 -13.21 -13.01 45.66
CA GLY A 79 -12.48 -12.96 44.38
C GLY A 79 -12.88 -14.04 43.37
N ASN A 80 -13.84 -14.90 43.70
CA ASN A 80 -14.35 -15.93 42.80
C ASN A 80 -15.23 -15.30 41.71
N THR A 81 -15.02 -15.65 40.43
CA THR A 81 -15.85 -15.13 39.33
C THR A 81 -17.24 -15.76 39.35
N LEU A 82 -18.26 -14.92 39.51
CA LEU A 82 -19.68 -15.31 39.52
C LEU A 82 -20.26 -15.30 38.11
N TYR A 83 -20.02 -14.21 37.37
CA TYR A 83 -20.57 -14.02 36.03
C TYR A 83 -19.55 -13.37 35.09
N ASP A 84 -19.54 -13.83 33.84
CA ASP A 84 -18.70 -13.29 32.77
C ASP A 84 -19.61 -12.75 31.66
N LEU A 85 -19.72 -11.42 31.58
CA LEU A 85 -20.60 -10.74 30.64
C LEU A 85 -19.80 -10.36 29.38
N PHE A 86 -20.08 -11.05 28.27
CA PHE A 86 -19.56 -10.74 26.94
C PHE A 86 -20.66 -10.80 25.89
N THR A 87 -20.54 -10.00 24.82
CA THR A 87 -21.48 -10.03 23.69
C THR A 87 -21.18 -11.21 22.77
N ASP A 88 -20.04 -11.18 22.07
CA ASP A 88 -19.71 -12.17 21.03
C ASP A 88 -18.47 -13.01 21.35
N VAL A 89 -17.53 -12.46 22.11
CA VAL A 89 -16.22 -13.09 22.36
C VAL A 89 -15.77 -12.78 23.76
N ASN A 90 -15.39 -13.82 24.50
CA ASN A 90 -14.75 -13.67 25.80
C ASN A 90 -13.31 -13.17 25.60
N ARG A 91 -13.03 -11.92 26.02
CA ARG A 91 -11.70 -11.31 26.00
C ARG A 91 -11.38 -10.70 27.35
N VAL A 92 -10.28 -11.14 27.95
CA VAL A 92 -9.74 -10.55 29.18
C VAL A 92 -8.51 -9.73 28.80
N PRO A 93 -8.49 -8.41 29.07
CA PRO A 93 -7.30 -7.61 28.88
C PRO A 93 -6.22 -8.05 29.89
N VAL A 94 -5.01 -8.27 29.42
CA VAL A 94 -3.85 -8.65 30.24
C VAL A 94 -2.69 -7.73 29.86
N ASP A 95 -1.96 -7.22 30.85
CA ASP A 95 -0.78 -6.42 30.59
C ASP A 95 0.34 -7.30 30.03
N LEU A 96 1.15 -6.77 29.11
CA LEU A 96 2.23 -7.53 28.48
C LEU A 96 3.26 -8.07 29.50
N LYS A 97 3.42 -7.39 30.65
CA LYS A 97 4.29 -7.80 31.76
C LYS A 97 3.83 -9.09 32.45
N ASP A 98 2.53 -9.39 32.41
CA ASP A 98 1.93 -10.56 33.07
C ASP A 98 2.00 -11.80 32.17
N VAL A 99 2.41 -11.63 30.90
CA VAL A 99 2.54 -12.72 29.93
C VAL A 99 3.93 -13.35 30.05
N PRO A 100 4.04 -14.69 30.19
CA PRO A 100 5.33 -15.38 30.25
C PRO A 100 6.24 -15.03 29.07
N ILE A 101 7.50 -14.68 29.34
CA ILE A 101 8.46 -14.25 28.31
C ILE A 101 8.66 -15.32 27.22
N THR A 102 8.61 -16.60 27.61
CA THR A 102 8.71 -17.73 26.70
C THR A 102 7.56 -17.77 25.69
N LEU A 103 6.34 -17.44 26.14
CA LEU A 103 5.17 -17.34 25.25
C LEU A 103 5.36 -16.19 24.26
N GLN A 104 5.76 -15.02 24.74
CA GLN A 104 5.99 -13.85 23.88
C GLN A 104 7.04 -14.16 22.80
N GLN A 105 8.17 -14.74 23.19
CA GLN A 105 9.24 -15.11 22.28
C GLN A 105 8.82 -16.21 21.29
N ALA A 106 8.06 -17.22 21.73
CA ALA A 106 7.57 -18.28 20.86
C ALA A 106 6.63 -17.72 19.78
N THR A 107 5.69 -16.84 20.16
CA THR A 107 4.78 -16.19 19.20
C THR A 107 5.55 -15.35 18.20
N ILE A 108 6.51 -14.54 18.66
CA ILE A 108 7.35 -13.71 17.79
C ILE A 108 8.17 -14.60 16.84
N ALA A 109 8.78 -15.68 17.34
CA ALA A 109 9.58 -16.57 16.51
C ALA A 109 8.77 -17.26 15.40
N ILE A 110 7.51 -17.61 15.68
CA ILE A 110 6.61 -18.30 14.73
C ILE A 110 6.01 -17.32 13.71
N GLU A 111 5.47 -16.19 14.18
CA GLU A 111 4.72 -15.25 13.34
C GLU A 111 5.62 -14.21 12.67
N ASP A 112 6.58 -13.65 13.40
CA ASP A 112 7.38 -12.51 12.93
C ASP A 112 8.76 -12.43 13.60
N LYS A 113 9.68 -13.30 13.18
CA LYS A 113 11.00 -13.48 13.83
C LYS A 113 11.87 -12.20 13.89
N ASP A 114 11.63 -11.25 13.00
CA ASP A 114 12.38 -9.99 12.90
C ASP A 114 11.55 -8.80 13.39
N PHE A 115 10.49 -9.06 14.16
CA PHE A 115 9.54 -8.05 14.67
C PHE A 115 10.22 -6.83 15.29
N TYR A 116 11.17 -7.06 16.20
CA TYR A 116 11.91 -5.99 16.88
C TYR A 116 12.95 -5.28 16.01
N LYS A 117 13.29 -5.82 14.84
CA LYS A 117 14.25 -5.22 13.92
C LYS A 117 13.60 -4.30 12.89
N HIS A 118 12.29 -4.43 12.66
CA HIS A 118 11.58 -3.67 11.65
C HIS A 118 10.50 -2.74 12.24
N GLN A 119 10.25 -1.61 11.58
CA GLN A 119 9.28 -0.61 12.03
C GLN A 119 7.84 -0.92 11.56
N GLY A 120 7.41 -2.18 11.74
CA GLY A 120 6.04 -2.62 11.49
C GLY A 120 5.76 -3.23 10.11
N PHE A 121 6.70 -3.20 9.16
CA PHE A 121 6.61 -3.95 7.91
C PHE A 121 7.93 -4.64 7.61
N SER A 122 7.87 -5.93 7.29
CA SER A 122 9.04 -6.72 6.90
C SER A 122 9.22 -6.63 5.39
N THR A 123 10.13 -5.76 4.94
CA THR A 123 10.49 -5.63 3.52
C THR A 123 10.95 -6.98 2.94
N TRP A 124 11.72 -7.72 3.72
CA TRP A 124 12.21 -9.04 3.30
C TRP A 124 11.11 -10.11 3.30
N GLY A 125 10.15 -10.04 4.22
CA GLY A 125 8.95 -10.87 4.22
C GLY A 125 8.08 -10.63 2.98
N MET A 126 7.88 -9.37 2.61
CA MET A 126 7.13 -8.98 1.42
C MET A 126 7.82 -9.43 0.12
N VAL A 127 9.12 -9.18 -0.03
CA VAL A 127 9.89 -9.59 -1.22
C VAL A 127 9.90 -11.12 -1.37
N ARG A 128 10.04 -11.86 -0.27
CA ARG A 128 9.98 -13.33 -0.29
C ARG A 128 8.59 -13.86 -0.63
N GLY A 129 7.53 -13.23 -0.09
CA GLY A 129 6.15 -13.58 -0.39
C GLY A 129 5.82 -13.33 -1.87
N PHE A 130 6.29 -12.20 -2.41
CA PHE A 130 6.13 -11.83 -3.81
C PHE A 130 6.90 -12.79 -4.73
N SER A 131 8.19 -13.05 -4.48
CA SER A 131 8.97 -13.97 -5.31
C SER A 131 8.39 -15.39 -5.31
N ARG A 132 7.81 -15.84 -4.20
CA ARG A 132 7.11 -17.14 -4.11
C ARG A 132 5.75 -17.15 -4.79
N LEU A 133 5.04 -16.03 -4.81
CA LEU A 133 3.81 -15.90 -5.60
C LEU A 133 4.10 -16.08 -7.09
N PHE A 134 5.17 -15.48 -7.61
CA PHE A 134 5.56 -15.60 -9.02
C PHE A 134 6.12 -16.99 -9.38
N THR A 135 6.82 -17.65 -8.46
CA THR A 135 7.48 -18.94 -8.75
C THR A 135 6.60 -20.16 -8.44
N ARG A 136 5.68 -20.05 -7.48
CA ARG A 136 4.90 -21.19 -6.97
C ARG A 136 3.38 -20.98 -6.99
N GLY A 137 2.91 -19.83 -7.46
CA GLY A 137 1.47 -19.54 -7.61
C GLY A 137 0.70 -19.29 -6.32
N TYR A 138 1.36 -19.30 -5.16
CA TYR A 138 0.75 -19.02 -3.86
C TYR A 138 1.56 -17.98 -3.09
N ALA A 139 0.88 -16.97 -2.55
CA ALA A 139 1.49 -15.99 -1.66
C ALA A 139 1.81 -16.67 -0.33
N GLN A 140 3.08 -16.65 0.07
CA GLN A 140 3.46 -17.05 1.42
C GLN A 140 3.22 -15.88 2.37
N GLY A 141 2.73 -16.18 3.58
CA GLY A 141 2.53 -15.21 4.66
C GLY A 141 3.82 -14.44 4.96
N GLY A 142 3.85 -13.18 4.53
CA GLY A 142 4.89 -12.20 4.85
C GLY A 142 4.35 -11.02 5.66
N SER A 143 3.12 -11.13 6.17
CA SER A 143 2.46 -10.08 6.96
C SER A 143 2.99 -10.06 8.38
N THR A 144 3.36 -8.88 8.86
CA THR A 144 3.90 -8.63 10.20
C THR A 144 2.82 -8.65 11.27
N LEU A 145 3.22 -8.81 12.53
CA LEU A 145 2.30 -8.79 13.68
C LEU A 145 1.49 -7.48 13.74
N THR A 146 2.12 -6.35 13.40
CA THR A 146 1.46 -5.03 13.27
C THR A 146 0.44 -4.99 12.13
N GLN A 147 0.73 -5.58 10.97
CA GLN A 147 -0.23 -5.65 9.87
C GLN A 147 -1.44 -6.52 10.25
N GLN A 148 -1.20 -7.65 10.93
CA GLN A 148 -2.26 -8.52 11.43
C GLN A 148 -3.12 -7.80 12.49
N LEU A 149 -2.50 -7.03 13.39
CA LEU A 149 -3.21 -6.23 14.39
C LEU A 149 -4.11 -5.17 13.74
N VAL A 150 -3.53 -4.34 12.86
CA VAL A 150 -4.27 -3.27 12.15
C VAL A 150 -5.44 -3.87 11.37
N LYS A 151 -5.21 -4.99 10.70
CA LYS A 151 -6.25 -5.70 9.96
C LYS A 151 -7.36 -6.17 10.88
N ASN A 152 -7.02 -6.82 11.99
CA ASN A 152 -8.00 -7.31 12.95
C ASN A 152 -8.79 -6.18 13.61
N VAL A 153 -8.20 -5.01 13.85
CA VAL A 153 -8.87 -3.88 14.52
C VAL A 153 -9.71 -3.06 13.54
N LEU A 154 -9.18 -2.73 12.35
CA LEU A 154 -9.83 -1.82 11.42
C LEU A 154 -10.80 -2.51 10.44
N LEU A 155 -10.55 -3.77 10.06
CA LEU A 155 -11.47 -4.49 9.19
C LEU A 155 -12.54 -5.17 10.06
N THR A 156 -13.73 -4.59 10.09
CA THR A 156 -14.92 -5.25 10.62
C THR A 156 -15.17 -6.53 9.80
N ARG A 157 -15.45 -7.62 10.49
CA ARG A 157 -15.46 -9.03 10.04
C ARG A 157 -16.60 -9.37 9.06
N ASN A 158 -16.88 -8.50 8.08
CA ASN A 158 -18.05 -8.59 7.20
C ASN A 158 -17.73 -9.11 5.79
N TRP A 159 -16.45 -9.32 5.46
CA TRP A 159 -16.04 -9.76 4.12
C TRP A 159 -15.82 -11.26 4.08
N CYS A 160 -16.91 -12.01 3.94
CA CYS A 160 -16.83 -13.39 3.47
C CYS A 160 -16.76 -13.36 1.93
N TYR A 161 -15.56 -13.41 1.36
CA TYR A 161 -15.42 -13.63 -0.08
C TYR A 161 -15.79 -15.09 -0.36
N HIS A 162 -17.04 -15.33 -0.76
CA HIS A 162 -17.49 -16.64 -1.22
C HIS A 162 -16.91 -16.88 -2.62
N SER A 163 -15.69 -17.40 -2.69
CA SER A 163 -15.17 -17.97 -3.93
C SER A 163 -15.96 -19.24 -4.24
N ARG A 164 -17.00 -19.07 -5.07
CA ARG A 164 -17.86 -20.13 -5.56
C ARG A 164 -17.14 -20.90 -6.67
N LEU A 165 -16.06 -21.61 -6.34
CA LEU A 165 -15.51 -22.61 -7.26
C LEU A 165 -16.20 -23.94 -6.97
N SER A 166 -17.09 -24.30 -7.89
CA SER A 166 -17.68 -25.62 -8.02
C SER A 166 -16.59 -26.69 -7.94
N ALA A 167 -16.54 -27.43 -6.83
CA ALA A 167 -16.05 -28.80 -6.82
C ALA A 167 -16.55 -29.51 -5.57
N SER A 168 -17.51 -30.39 -5.81
CA SER A 168 -17.95 -31.46 -4.93
C SER A 168 -16.78 -32.21 -4.31
N SER A 169 -16.53 -32.02 -3.02
CA SER A 169 -16.20 -33.11 -2.10
C SER A 169 -16.16 -32.57 -0.68
N ARG A 170 -16.81 -33.31 0.23
CA ARG A 170 -16.85 -33.06 1.67
C ARG A 170 -15.42 -33.01 2.21
N ARG A 171 -14.88 -31.82 2.41
CA ARG A 171 -13.67 -31.61 3.20
C ARG A 171 -13.90 -30.38 4.05
N MET A 172 -13.59 -30.52 5.34
CA MET A 172 -13.92 -29.60 6.43
C MET A 172 -13.88 -28.13 6.00
N ARG A 173 -15.01 -27.44 6.19
CA ARG A 173 -15.11 -25.99 6.07
C ARG A 173 -14.30 -25.33 7.19
N PHE A 174 -12.99 -25.22 6.99
CA PHE A 174 -12.25 -24.14 7.63
C PHE A 174 -12.60 -22.87 6.85
N CYS A 175 -13.67 -22.19 7.27
CA CYS A 175 -13.81 -20.76 7.01
C CYS A 175 -12.66 -20.07 7.75
N ARG A 176 -11.50 -19.99 7.10
CA ARG A 176 -10.42 -19.13 7.56
C ARG A 176 -10.89 -17.70 7.26
N CYS A 177 -11.65 -17.15 8.19
CA CYS A 177 -11.91 -15.73 8.27
C CYS A 177 -10.53 -15.07 8.28
N ILE A 178 -10.23 -14.37 7.19
CA ILE A 178 -8.95 -13.71 6.93
C ILE A 178 -8.84 -12.48 7.83
#